data_AF-A0A1Y2I6K5-F1
#
_entry.id   AF-A0A1Y2I6K5-F1
#
_cell.length_a   1.000
_cell.length_b   1.000
_cell.length_c   1.000
_cell.angle_alpha   90.00
_cell.angle_beta   90.00
_cell.angle_gamma   90.00
#
_symmetry.space_group_name_H-M   'P 1'
#
loop_
_entity.id
_entity.type
_entity.pdbx_description
1 polymer ?
#
loop_
_entity_poly.entity_id
_entity_poly.type
_entity_poly.pdbx_seq_one_letter_code
_entity_poly.pdbx_strand_id
1 'polypeptide(L)'
;MGNSHSHSRSPSAGLDSHHAPTAPVIHRKRSSAFSALTLGCTSAPYAASLPSYREYPFREDHSFSDRDEKRSFDPPPLYAISTTPDIIEDAAADAYKAFLKEYPQYPLTWIVDALRRCDFARLDRNGETYVDYMGGSLYPESLIRVHNVFLQRSILGNTHSVSNTSQLSAACATEARQAVLSFFRAPPGYAVVFTANATGALKLIGESFPFGVGSAYVLGADSHNSVHGIRQFAKRRGAEVCYIESTDVGGFDVAEAKAVLSRHRPRGKAAPPSLFAMTGQSNISNSKNPLSMIEFAASQGYYTLLDAAALAPTSVINLSETPVDAMAVSFYKMFGFPTGVGALVVKESFLARLERPWFAGGTVDVVQAPGSVVTPTAELHERFEDGTINYLNLPAITDGLRFLSAYLPFLPLRLSSLTRHLITSLSELRHDTTGTPVVQILSRRPSKVVKSVGEQSDTGSVVALLFLLPSGQMIPNSFVEYAASRHNISLRTGCMCNPGGAASLLGLRDAMAALPCDATLRAFEQEMGRELGVVRISLGLASDFRDVWRVIQFAKSMGDEAARTALWDEWLAGKTGLAF
;
A
#
# COMPACT_ATOMS: atom_id res chain seq x y z
N MET A 1 39.46 9.60 -40.31
CA MET A 1 39.82 9.90 -41.71
C MET A 1 38.91 11.03 -42.19
N GLY A 2 39.49 12.20 -42.54
CA GLY A 2 38.91 13.40 -43.22
C GLY A 2 37.73 14.11 -42.52
N ASN A 3 37.78 15.31 -41.93
CA ASN A 3 38.23 16.66 -42.39
C ASN A 3 37.74 16.97 -43.82
N SER A 4 37.21 18.13 -44.21
CA SER A 4 36.89 19.44 -43.61
C SER A 4 36.37 20.30 -44.80
N HIS A 5 35.44 21.23 -44.61
CA HIS A 5 35.49 22.67 -44.98
C HIS A 5 34.04 23.14 -45.23
N SER A 6 33.43 24.10 -44.53
CA SER A 6 33.74 25.52 -44.24
C SER A 6 33.46 26.49 -45.39
N HIS A 7 32.68 27.52 -45.04
CA HIS A 7 32.50 28.85 -45.65
C HIS A 7 31.38 29.04 -46.69
N SER A 8 30.72 30.19 -46.81
CA SER A 8 30.14 31.18 -45.89
C SER A 8 29.65 32.35 -46.76
N ARG A 9 28.55 32.99 -46.33
CA ARG A 9 28.11 34.38 -46.61
C ARG A 9 27.44 34.73 -47.97
N SER A 10 26.19 35.17 -47.78
CA SER A 10 25.32 36.16 -48.48
C SER A 10 26.02 37.49 -48.91
N PRO A 11 25.36 38.53 -49.52
CA PRO A 11 23.91 38.79 -49.72
C PRO A 11 23.45 39.54 -51.01
N SER A 12 22.12 39.72 -51.11
CA SER A 12 21.35 40.92 -51.54
C SER A 12 21.04 41.30 -53.01
N ALA A 13 19.82 41.85 -53.14
CA ALA A 13 19.19 42.67 -54.20
C ALA A 13 18.71 41.93 -55.46
N GLY A 14 17.52 42.14 -56.03
CA GLY A 14 16.45 43.13 -55.87
C GLY A 14 15.83 43.45 -57.25
N LEU A 15 14.52 43.75 -57.29
CA LEU A 15 13.70 44.38 -58.36
C LEU A 15 12.90 43.50 -59.36
N ASP A 16 11.58 43.44 -59.08
CA ASP A 16 10.42 43.86 -59.88
C ASP A 16 10.32 43.61 -61.39
N SER A 17 9.23 42.96 -61.84
CA SER A 17 8.04 43.67 -62.39
C SER A 17 7.02 42.76 -63.11
N HIS A 18 5.75 43.02 -62.79
CA HIS A 18 4.47 42.87 -63.53
C HIS A 18 4.33 41.98 -64.79
N HIS A 19 3.31 41.10 -64.77
CA HIS A 19 2.12 41.20 -65.64
C HIS A 19 1.06 40.11 -65.35
N ALA A 20 -0.20 40.54 -65.18
CA ALA A 20 -1.44 39.80 -65.45
C ALA A 20 -2.12 40.50 -66.67
N PRO A 21 -3.18 39.98 -67.36
CA PRO A 21 -4.24 39.10 -66.85
C PRO A 21 -4.96 38.14 -67.87
N THR A 22 -6.01 37.46 -67.36
CA THR A 22 -7.29 36.99 -67.98
C THR A 22 -7.39 35.72 -68.87
N ALA A 23 -7.91 34.62 -68.26
CA ALA A 23 -9.15 33.82 -68.52
C ALA A 23 -9.46 33.14 -69.90
N PRO A 24 -10.45 32.21 -70.05
CA PRO A 24 -10.96 31.09 -69.20
C PRO A 24 -11.21 29.74 -69.99
N VAL A 25 -11.81 28.72 -69.33
CA VAL A 25 -12.82 27.73 -69.83
C VAL A 25 -12.54 26.20 -69.61
N ILE A 26 -13.27 25.65 -68.61
CA ILE A 26 -14.14 24.43 -68.53
C ILE A 26 -13.63 23.01 -68.86
N HIS A 27 -13.77 22.09 -67.88
CA HIS A 27 -14.47 20.76 -67.88
C HIS A 27 -14.09 19.98 -66.59
N ARG A 28 -14.83 19.09 -65.90
CA ARG A 28 -16.21 18.54 -65.90
C ARG A 28 -16.38 17.70 -64.60
N LYS A 29 -17.55 17.79 -63.93
CA LYS A 29 -18.33 16.75 -63.19
C LYS A 29 -17.63 15.65 -62.34
N ARG A 30 -17.95 15.53 -61.03
CA ARG A 30 -19.01 14.67 -60.41
C ARG A 30 -19.00 14.71 -58.86
N SER A 31 -20.16 14.34 -58.31
CA SER A 31 -20.74 14.42 -56.95
C SER A 31 -20.12 13.55 -55.84
N SER A 32 -20.26 13.99 -54.58
CA SER A 32 -21.08 13.37 -53.48
C SER A 32 -20.74 14.06 -52.14
N ALA A 33 -21.69 14.73 -51.49
CA ALA A 33 -22.52 14.29 -50.36
C ALA A 33 -21.83 14.38 -48.96
N PHE A 34 -22.60 14.89 -47.99
CA PHE A 34 -22.33 15.10 -46.54
C PHE A 34 -21.73 16.44 -46.09
N SER A 35 -22.58 17.30 -45.53
CA SER A 35 -22.40 17.90 -44.19
C SER A 35 -23.58 18.84 -43.86
N ALA A 36 -24.12 18.70 -42.64
CA ALA A 36 -24.67 19.76 -41.78
C ALA A 36 -25.90 19.26 -40.98
N LEU A 37 -25.66 18.82 -39.74
CA LEU A 37 -26.66 18.83 -38.68
C LEU A 37 -26.05 19.55 -37.48
N THR A 38 -26.48 20.78 -37.29
CA THR A 38 -26.27 21.65 -36.14
C THR A 38 -27.21 21.23 -35.02
N LEU A 39 -26.68 20.87 -33.85
CA LEU A 39 -27.43 20.75 -32.60
C LEU A 39 -26.95 21.86 -31.65
N GLY A 40 -27.78 22.89 -31.49
CA GLY A 40 -27.65 23.87 -30.42
C GLY A 40 -28.42 23.40 -29.19
N CYS A 41 -27.76 23.35 -28.04
CA CYS A 41 -28.40 23.21 -26.74
C CYS A 41 -28.58 24.59 -26.12
N THR A 42 -29.84 25.01 -25.94
CA THR A 42 -30.21 26.12 -25.07
C THR A 42 -30.66 25.58 -23.72
N SER A 43 -30.09 26.13 -22.65
CA SER A 43 -30.50 25.91 -21.27
C SER A 43 -31.70 26.79 -20.93
N ALA A 44 -32.67 26.23 -20.19
CA ALA A 44 -33.73 26.97 -19.52
C ALA A 44 -33.74 26.58 -18.03
N PRO A 45 -33.94 27.53 -17.09
CA PRO A 45 -33.92 27.26 -15.67
C PRO A 45 -35.30 26.78 -15.21
N TYR A 46 -35.35 25.85 -14.25
CA TYR A 46 -36.59 25.58 -13.53
C TYR A 46 -36.32 25.35 -12.04
N ALA A 47 -37.12 26.06 -11.25
CA ALA A 47 -37.20 25.96 -9.81
C ALA A 47 -38.37 25.04 -9.40
N ALA A 48 -38.23 24.48 -8.20
CA ALA A 48 -39.26 23.95 -7.29
C ALA A 48 -39.63 22.46 -7.31
N SER A 49 -39.71 21.96 -6.07
CA SER A 49 -40.40 20.78 -5.53
C SER A 49 -39.67 19.42 -5.56
N LEU A 50 -39.22 19.02 -4.36
CA LEU A 50 -38.86 17.65 -3.99
C LEU A 50 -40.08 16.73 -4.12
N PRO A 51 -40.01 15.61 -4.86
CA PRO A 51 -40.95 14.52 -4.69
C PRO A 51 -40.48 13.61 -3.55
N SER A 52 -41.39 13.29 -2.65
CA SER A 52 -41.24 12.30 -1.58
C SER A 52 -40.76 10.95 -2.12
N TYR A 53 -39.84 10.33 -1.39
CA TYR A 53 -39.39 8.95 -1.51
C TYR A 53 -40.53 7.99 -1.88
N ARG A 54 -40.41 7.32 -3.04
CA ARG A 54 -41.14 6.09 -3.32
C ARG A 54 -40.24 4.92 -2.95
N GLU A 55 -40.59 4.23 -1.88
CA GLU A 55 -40.06 2.92 -1.53
C GLU A 55 -40.33 1.94 -2.67
N TYR A 56 -39.28 1.23 -3.10
CA TYR A 56 -39.43 0.06 -3.95
C TYR A 56 -39.91 -1.12 -3.08
N PRO A 57 -41.04 -1.77 -3.40
CA PRO A 57 -41.53 -2.87 -2.60
C PRO A 57 -40.69 -4.12 -2.88
N PHE A 58 -39.97 -4.58 -1.86
CA PHE A 58 -39.42 -5.92 -1.80
C PHE A 58 -40.60 -6.88 -1.64
N ARG A 59 -40.91 -7.66 -2.68
CA ARG A 59 -41.92 -8.73 -2.61
C ARG A 59 -41.34 -9.86 -1.76
N GLU A 60 -41.82 -9.98 -0.53
CA GLU A 60 -41.79 -11.23 0.22
C GLU A 60 -42.87 -12.14 -0.34
N ASP A 61 -42.47 -13.25 -0.94
CA ASP A 61 -43.28 -14.46 -1.02
C ASP A 61 -42.36 -15.61 -1.40
N HIS A 62 -41.99 -16.43 -0.41
CA HIS A 62 -42.02 -17.89 -0.51
C HIS A 62 -41.81 -18.47 0.90
N SER A 63 -42.92 -18.86 1.50
CA SER A 63 -42.99 -19.81 2.61
C SER A 63 -42.27 -21.11 2.26
N PHE A 64 -41.19 -21.43 2.96
CA PHE A 64 -40.74 -22.80 3.14
C PHE A 64 -40.72 -23.11 4.63
N SER A 65 -41.31 -24.25 4.95
CA SER A 65 -41.74 -24.71 6.26
C SER A 65 -40.66 -24.76 7.33
N ASP A 66 -41.00 -24.20 8.50
CA ASP A 66 -40.46 -24.56 9.81
C ASP A 66 -40.60 -26.08 10.03
N ARG A 67 -39.46 -26.78 10.14
CA ARG A 67 -39.23 -27.97 10.99
C ARG A 67 -37.76 -28.39 10.90
N ASP A 68 -37.13 -28.50 12.08
CA ASP A 68 -35.85 -29.14 12.41
C ASP A 68 -34.59 -28.39 11.90
N GLU A 69 -33.61 -27.93 12.69
CA GLU A 69 -33.07 -28.27 14.01
C GLU A 69 -32.59 -26.99 14.72
N LYS A 70 -32.89 -26.84 16.01
CA LYS A 70 -32.10 -25.97 16.90
C LYS A 70 -30.71 -26.59 17.08
N ARG A 71 -29.73 -26.21 16.26
CA ARG A 71 -28.32 -26.50 16.55
C ARG A 71 -27.81 -25.46 17.55
N SER A 72 -27.57 -25.91 18.79
CA SER A 72 -26.67 -25.22 19.70
C SER A 72 -25.34 -25.02 18.97
N PHE A 73 -24.87 -23.78 18.93
CA PHE A 73 -23.53 -23.48 18.43
C PHE A 73 -22.53 -23.81 19.55
N ASP A 74 -22.37 -25.10 19.83
CA ASP A 74 -21.25 -25.57 20.63
C ASP A 74 -19.99 -25.47 19.76
N PRO A 75 -18.90 -24.82 20.23
CA PRO A 75 -17.67 -24.75 19.47
C PRO A 75 -17.19 -26.19 19.19
N PRO A 76 -16.91 -26.56 17.93
CA PRO A 76 -16.44 -27.90 17.64
C PRO A 76 -15.09 -28.12 18.35
N PRO A 77 -14.78 -29.36 18.78
CA PRO A 77 -13.50 -29.66 19.39
C PRO A 77 -12.38 -29.20 18.45
N LEU A 78 -11.47 -28.39 18.98
CA LEU A 78 -10.18 -28.13 18.35
C LEU A 78 -9.60 -29.52 18.05
N TYR A 79 -9.36 -29.80 16.77
CA TYR A 79 -8.83 -31.05 16.20
C TYR A 79 -9.85 -32.18 15.90
N ALA A 80 -10.25 -32.28 14.62
CA ALA A 80 -10.74 -33.51 14.00
C ALA A 80 -10.30 -33.63 12.52
N ILE A 81 -9.02 -34.00 12.36
CA ILE A 81 -8.45 -35.12 11.57
C ILE A 81 -8.83 -35.30 10.09
N SER A 82 -7.78 -35.30 9.25
CA SER A 82 -7.68 -36.06 7.98
C SER A 82 -6.52 -37.05 8.13
N THR A 83 -6.75 -38.30 7.72
CA THR A 83 -5.96 -39.48 8.07
C THR A 83 -4.75 -39.72 7.15
N THR A 84 -3.56 -39.40 7.65
CA THR A 84 -2.32 -40.19 7.55
C THR A 84 -1.65 -40.11 8.93
N PRO A 85 -1.25 -41.22 9.57
CA PRO A 85 -0.46 -41.14 10.81
C PRO A 85 0.92 -40.55 10.46
N ASP A 86 1.63 -39.90 11.41
CA ASP A 86 3.10 -39.92 11.56
C ASP A 86 3.66 -38.60 12.18
N ILE A 87 4.02 -38.67 13.48
CA ILE A 87 5.07 -37.93 14.26
C ILE A 87 5.16 -36.38 14.15
N ILE A 88 5.07 -35.79 12.96
CA ILE A 88 5.19 -34.35 12.70
C ILE A 88 3.99 -33.58 13.26
N GLU A 89 2.79 -34.15 13.22
CA GLU A 89 1.60 -33.53 13.85
C GLU A 89 1.72 -33.51 15.39
N ASP A 90 2.40 -34.50 15.97
CA ASP A 90 2.60 -34.61 17.42
C ASP A 90 3.57 -33.55 17.94
N ALA A 91 4.71 -33.36 17.23
CA ALA A 91 5.68 -32.32 17.58
C ALA A 91 5.10 -30.89 17.46
N ALA A 92 4.30 -30.62 16.42
CA ALA A 92 3.63 -29.35 16.26
C ALA A 92 2.56 -29.12 17.35
N ALA A 93 1.82 -30.16 17.73
CA ALA A 93 0.83 -30.08 18.81
C ALA A 93 1.48 -29.81 20.17
N ASP A 94 2.60 -30.46 20.48
CA ASP A 94 3.34 -30.23 21.72
C ASP A 94 3.98 -28.83 21.76
N ALA A 95 4.55 -28.38 20.64
CA ALA A 95 5.02 -27.01 20.52
C ALA A 95 3.89 -25.99 20.71
N TYR A 96 2.69 -26.29 20.20
CA TYR A 96 1.53 -25.44 20.40
C TYR A 96 1.10 -25.39 21.88
N LYS A 97 1.10 -26.54 22.59
CA LYS A 97 0.85 -26.56 24.04
C LYS A 97 1.86 -25.73 24.81
N ALA A 98 3.15 -25.80 24.44
CA ALA A 98 4.20 -24.98 25.05
C ALA A 98 3.97 -23.49 24.76
N PHE A 99 3.64 -23.13 23.52
CA PHE A 99 3.29 -21.78 23.12
C PHE A 99 2.10 -21.23 23.92
N LEU A 100 1.04 -22.01 24.12
CA LEU A 100 -0.12 -21.59 24.91
C LEU A 100 0.20 -21.38 26.40
N LYS A 101 1.21 -22.05 26.95
CA LYS A 101 1.69 -21.78 28.31
C LYS A 101 2.39 -20.43 28.41
N GLU A 102 3.15 -20.04 27.37
CA GLU A 102 3.85 -18.75 27.29
C GLU A 102 2.89 -17.60 26.93
N TYR A 103 1.89 -17.86 26.08
CA TYR A 103 0.90 -16.90 25.58
C TYR A 103 -0.55 -17.35 25.92
N PRO A 104 -0.92 -17.41 27.21
CA PRO A 104 -2.24 -17.89 27.64
C PRO A 104 -3.42 -17.07 27.12
N GLN A 105 -3.18 -15.85 26.66
CA GLN A 105 -4.18 -14.95 26.07
C GLN A 105 -4.41 -15.20 24.57
N TYR A 106 -3.55 -15.95 23.88
CA TYR A 106 -3.70 -16.22 22.45
C TYR A 106 -5.05 -16.84 22.06
N PRO A 107 -5.63 -17.80 22.83
CA PRO A 107 -6.95 -18.36 22.56
C PRO A 107 -8.10 -17.34 22.56
N LEU A 108 -7.94 -16.15 23.15
CA LEU A 108 -8.93 -15.07 23.06
C LEU A 108 -9.11 -14.56 21.62
N THR A 109 -8.21 -14.94 20.71
CA THR A 109 -8.24 -14.59 19.28
C THR A 109 -8.84 -15.70 18.41
N TRP A 110 -9.57 -16.65 19.00
CA TRP A 110 -10.16 -17.83 18.33
C TRP A 110 -10.96 -17.50 17.06
N ILE A 111 -11.57 -16.31 16.99
CA ILE A 111 -12.33 -15.87 15.82
C ILE A 111 -11.45 -15.78 14.56
N VAL A 112 -10.16 -15.50 14.72
CA VAL A 112 -9.19 -15.49 13.62
C VAL A 112 -8.82 -16.93 13.20
N ASP A 113 -8.82 -17.90 14.12
CA ASP A 113 -8.67 -19.32 13.76
C ASP A 113 -9.88 -19.83 12.99
N ALA A 114 -11.09 -19.40 13.37
CA ALA A 114 -12.30 -19.68 12.59
C ALA A 114 -12.20 -19.07 11.20
N LEU A 115 -11.75 -17.81 11.10
CA LEU A 115 -11.52 -17.14 9.82
C LEU A 115 -10.51 -17.90 8.94
N ARG A 116 -9.36 -18.31 9.50
CA ARG A 116 -8.34 -19.12 8.83
C ARG A 116 -8.94 -20.37 8.19
N ARG A 117 -9.73 -21.12 8.95
CA ARG A 117 -10.35 -22.39 8.53
C ARG A 117 -11.47 -22.22 7.51
N CYS A 118 -12.14 -21.07 7.48
CA CYS A 118 -13.27 -20.83 6.57
C CYS A 118 -12.83 -20.10 5.31
N ASP A 119 -12.28 -18.89 5.43
CA ASP A 119 -12.04 -17.99 4.30
C ASP A 119 -10.61 -18.05 3.73
N PHE A 120 -9.71 -18.74 4.43
CA PHE A 120 -8.31 -18.93 4.02
C PHE A 120 -7.89 -20.41 3.96
N ALA A 121 -8.86 -21.33 4.00
CA ALA A 121 -8.62 -22.78 3.97
C ALA A 121 -7.73 -23.23 2.80
N ARG A 122 -7.72 -22.48 1.69
CA ARG A 122 -6.85 -22.73 0.54
C ARG A 122 -5.35 -22.80 0.87
N LEU A 123 -4.87 -22.05 1.87
CA LEU A 123 -3.47 -22.15 2.29
C LEU A 123 -3.18 -23.54 2.88
N ASP A 124 -4.09 -24.08 3.70
CA ASP A 124 -3.92 -25.42 4.28
C ASP A 124 -4.10 -26.51 3.24
N ARG A 125 -5.11 -26.39 2.37
CA ARG A 125 -5.35 -27.32 1.26
C ARG A 125 -4.14 -27.40 0.31
N ASN A 126 -3.44 -26.28 0.10
CA ASN A 126 -2.28 -26.23 -0.79
C ASN A 126 -0.94 -26.44 -0.07
N GLY A 127 -0.95 -26.56 1.27
CA GLY A 127 0.29 -26.68 2.05
C GLY A 127 1.16 -25.42 2.06
N GLU A 128 0.59 -24.26 1.74
CA GLU A 128 1.29 -22.98 1.64
C GLU A 128 1.39 -22.25 2.98
N THR A 129 2.56 -21.71 3.28
CA THR A 129 2.82 -20.87 4.44
C THR A 129 3.08 -19.44 3.97
N TYR A 130 2.07 -18.59 4.08
CA TYR A 130 2.15 -17.21 3.59
C TYR A 130 2.58 -16.25 4.70
N VAL A 131 3.80 -15.70 4.58
CA VAL A 131 4.36 -14.73 5.52
C VAL A 131 4.86 -13.46 4.82
N ASP A 132 4.17 -13.05 3.75
CA ASP A 132 4.41 -11.79 3.02
C ASP A 132 3.23 -10.80 3.11
N TYR A 133 2.48 -10.80 4.21
CA TYR A 133 1.33 -9.90 4.41
C TYR A 133 1.65 -8.39 4.28
N MET A 134 2.90 -7.98 4.53
CA MET A 134 3.34 -6.60 4.32
C MET A 134 3.54 -6.26 2.83
N GLY A 135 3.77 -7.26 1.98
CA GLY A 135 3.81 -7.13 0.53
C GLY A 135 2.40 -6.93 -0.04
N GLY A 136 1.44 -7.72 0.45
CA GLY A 136 0.01 -7.59 0.20
C GLY A 136 -0.77 -8.57 1.06
N SER A 137 -1.99 -8.23 1.46
CA SER A 137 -2.81 -9.18 2.22
C SER A 137 -3.44 -10.21 1.28
N LEU A 138 -3.83 -11.35 1.84
CA LEU A 138 -4.65 -12.33 1.14
C LEU A 138 -6.13 -11.92 1.26
N TYR A 139 -6.91 -12.19 0.22
CA TYR A 139 -8.35 -11.94 0.25
C TYR A 139 -9.13 -13.11 0.89
N PRO A 140 -10.17 -12.84 1.69
CA PRO A 140 -11.06 -13.89 2.18
C PRO A 140 -11.97 -14.41 1.04
N GLU A 141 -12.21 -15.73 0.98
CA GLU A 141 -13.06 -16.35 -0.05
C GLU A 141 -14.49 -15.79 -0.05
N SER A 142 -15.05 -15.48 1.13
CA SER A 142 -16.36 -14.86 1.29
C SER A 142 -16.49 -13.50 0.58
N LEU A 143 -15.48 -12.63 0.65
CA LEU A 143 -15.50 -11.31 0.02
C LEU A 143 -15.58 -11.42 -1.50
N ILE A 144 -14.82 -12.36 -2.09
CA ILE A 144 -14.86 -12.62 -3.53
C ILE A 144 -16.24 -13.14 -3.94
N ARG A 145 -16.81 -14.06 -3.16
CA ARG A 145 -18.13 -14.63 -3.44
C ARG A 145 -19.24 -13.57 -3.42
N VAL A 146 -19.26 -12.72 -2.40
CA VAL A 146 -20.24 -11.62 -2.28
C VAL A 146 -20.10 -10.66 -3.45
N HIS A 147 -18.89 -10.24 -3.77
CA HIS A 147 -18.65 -9.31 -4.87
C HIS A 147 -19.01 -9.90 -6.24
N ASN A 148 -18.69 -11.18 -6.47
CA ASN A 148 -19.05 -11.85 -7.71
C ASN A 148 -20.58 -11.94 -7.89
N VAL A 149 -21.31 -12.31 -6.83
CA VAL A 149 -22.80 -12.32 -6.86
C VAL A 149 -23.35 -10.93 -7.16
N PHE A 150 -22.76 -9.88 -6.56
CA PHE A 150 -23.14 -8.50 -6.84
C PHE A 150 -22.94 -8.14 -8.32
N LEU A 151 -21.79 -8.44 -8.91
CA LEU A 151 -21.50 -8.17 -10.33
C LEU A 151 -22.39 -8.98 -11.29
N GLN A 152 -22.71 -10.23 -10.95
CA GLN A 152 -23.60 -11.07 -11.76
C GLN A 152 -25.04 -10.57 -11.79
N ARG A 153 -25.49 -9.91 -10.72
CA ARG A 153 -26.88 -9.43 -10.57
C ARG A 153 -27.07 -7.97 -10.97
N SER A 154 -26.00 -7.20 -11.02
CA SER A 154 -26.06 -5.75 -11.24
C SER A 154 -25.67 -5.39 -12.67
N ILE A 155 -26.35 -4.39 -13.24
CA ILE A 155 -25.94 -3.76 -14.50
C ILE A 155 -25.31 -2.42 -14.14
N LEU A 156 -24.00 -2.32 -14.30
CA LEU A 156 -23.21 -1.14 -13.93
C LEU A 156 -22.69 -0.43 -15.18
N GLY A 157 -22.73 0.89 -15.16
CA GLY A 157 -22.20 1.76 -16.21
C GLY A 157 -21.11 2.67 -15.67
N ASN A 158 -20.37 3.31 -16.58
CA ASN A 158 -19.47 4.39 -16.19
C ASN A 158 -20.24 5.46 -15.43
N THR A 159 -19.59 6.11 -14.46
CA THR A 159 -20.14 7.28 -13.77
C THR A 159 -20.31 8.44 -14.77
N HIS A 160 -21.04 9.50 -14.39
CA HIS A 160 -21.22 10.73 -15.20
C HIS A 160 -22.32 10.70 -16.30
N SER A 161 -23.28 9.78 -16.25
CA SER A 161 -24.50 9.87 -17.06
C SER A 161 -25.76 9.74 -16.23
N VAL A 162 -26.90 10.14 -16.78
CA VAL A 162 -28.20 10.05 -16.09
C VAL A 162 -28.82 8.65 -16.14
N SER A 163 -28.17 7.67 -16.76
CA SER A 163 -28.72 6.31 -16.89
C SER A 163 -28.77 5.59 -15.54
N ASN A 164 -29.72 4.65 -15.39
CA ASN A 164 -29.86 3.88 -14.14
C ASN A 164 -28.56 3.14 -13.76
N THR A 165 -27.82 2.64 -14.75
CA THR A 165 -26.58 1.89 -14.52
C THR A 165 -25.45 2.80 -14.04
N SER A 166 -25.42 4.05 -14.49
CA SER A 166 -24.47 5.08 -14.05
C SER A 166 -24.80 5.63 -12.66
N GLN A 167 -26.09 5.87 -12.38
CA GLN A 167 -26.56 6.27 -11.06
C GLN A 167 -26.28 5.22 -9.99
N LEU A 168 -26.46 3.93 -10.31
CA LEU A 168 -26.12 2.83 -9.40
C LEU A 168 -24.61 2.81 -9.10
N SER A 169 -23.76 2.90 -10.13
CA SER A 169 -22.31 2.99 -9.95
C SER A 169 -21.89 4.18 -9.07
N ALA A 170 -22.51 5.35 -9.28
CA ALA A 170 -22.25 6.54 -8.47
C ALA A 170 -22.71 6.36 -7.01
N ALA A 171 -23.88 5.75 -6.79
CA ALA A 171 -24.37 5.43 -5.45
C ALA A 171 -23.42 4.48 -4.71
N CYS A 172 -22.95 3.42 -5.35
CA CYS A 172 -21.98 2.50 -4.77
C CYS A 172 -20.63 3.18 -4.47
N ALA A 173 -20.16 4.08 -5.34
CA ALA A 173 -18.95 4.86 -5.09
C ALA A 173 -19.12 5.77 -3.86
N THR A 174 -20.27 6.42 -3.72
CA THR A 174 -20.61 7.23 -2.54
C THR A 174 -20.66 6.38 -1.27
N GLU A 175 -21.30 5.21 -1.32
CA GLU A 175 -21.34 4.27 -0.18
C GLU A 175 -19.92 3.83 0.22
N ALA A 176 -19.07 3.50 -0.74
CA ALA A 176 -17.67 3.15 -0.47
C ALA A 176 -16.90 4.29 0.20
N ARG A 177 -17.12 5.56 -0.22
CA ARG A 177 -16.50 6.72 0.46
C ARG A 177 -16.97 6.85 1.91
N GLN A 178 -18.27 6.69 2.16
CA GLN A 178 -18.82 6.72 3.52
C GLN A 178 -18.27 5.58 4.38
N ALA A 179 -18.13 4.38 3.82
CA ALA A 179 -17.51 3.24 4.51
C ALA A 179 -16.05 3.53 4.90
N VAL A 180 -15.27 4.16 4.00
CA VAL A 180 -13.88 4.58 4.28
C VAL A 180 -13.84 5.62 5.40
N LEU A 181 -14.66 6.67 5.33
CA LEU A 181 -14.72 7.71 6.35
C LEU A 181 -15.14 7.14 7.71
N SER A 182 -16.16 6.28 7.73
CA SER A 182 -16.63 5.62 8.94
C SER A 182 -15.58 4.69 9.54
N PHE A 183 -14.88 3.90 8.72
CA PHE A 183 -13.85 2.96 9.19
C PHE A 183 -12.72 3.69 9.91
N PHE A 184 -12.28 4.83 9.37
CA PHE A 184 -11.23 5.67 9.98
C PHE A 184 -11.76 6.69 10.98
N ARG A 185 -13.05 6.66 11.30
CA ARG A 185 -13.73 7.59 12.22
C ARG A 185 -13.42 9.05 11.88
N ALA A 186 -13.46 9.37 10.59
CA ALA A 186 -13.22 10.70 10.09
C ALA A 186 -14.38 11.63 10.50
N PRO A 187 -14.10 12.78 11.16
CA PRO A 187 -15.14 13.75 11.47
C PRO A 187 -15.65 14.45 10.18
N PRO A 188 -16.78 15.19 10.25
CA PRO A 188 -17.22 16.03 9.14
C PRO A 188 -16.11 16.96 8.63
N GLY A 189 -16.09 17.21 7.31
CA GLY A 189 -15.04 17.99 6.64
C GLY A 189 -13.86 17.16 6.12
N TYR A 190 -13.98 15.83 6.13
CA TYR A 190 -13.11 14.92 5.39
C TYR A 190 -13.81 14.40 4.13
N ALA A 191 -13.02 14.25 3.07
CA ALA A 191 -13.40 13.62 1.81
C ALA A 191 -12.49 12.42 1.51
N VAL A 192 -12.92 11.61 0.54
CA VAL A 192 -12.16 10.45 0.05
C VAL A 192 -11.98 10.61 -1.45
N VAL A 193 -10.72 10.62 -1.88
CA VAL A 193 -10.32 10.55 -3.29
C VAL A 193 -9.81 9.14 -3.56
N PHE A 194 -10.47 8.41 -4.45
CA PHE A 194 -10.01 7.09 -4.86
C PHE A 194 -8.78 7.20 -5.76
N THR A 195 -7.79 6.36 -5.49
CA THR A 195 -6.54 6.29 -6.26
C THR A 195 -6.24 4.83 -6.58
N ALA A 196 -5.24 4.56 -7.41
CA ALA A 196 -4.86 3.16 -7.71
C ALA A 196 -4.32 2.40 -6.48
N ASN A 197 -3.71 3.11 -5.53
CA ASN A 197 -3.11 2.62 -4.27
C ASN A 197 -2.53 3.81 -3.49
N ALA A 198 -1.92 3.56 -2.33
CA ALA A 198 -1.28 4.59 -1.49
C ALA A 198 -0.18 5.36 -2.24
N THR A 199 0.56 4.72 -3.16
CA THR A 199 1.54 5.44 -3.99
C THR A 199 0.87 6.46 -4.90
N GLY A 200 -0.29 6.13 -5.48
CA GLY A 200 -1.12 7.08 -6.23
C GLY A 200 -1.55 8.26 -5.37
N ALA A 201 -2.04 8.00 -4.15
CA ALA A 201 -2.40 9.04 -3.19
C ALA A 201 -1.22 9.94 -2.79
N LEU A 202 -0.06 9.36 -2.48
CA LEU A 202 1.16 10.11 -2.12
C LEU A 202 1.68 10.94 -3.30
N LYS A 203 1.66 10.38 -4.53
CA LYS A 203 2.03 11.11 -5.75
C LYS A 203 1.10 12.30 -5.96
N LEU A 204 -0.21 12.11 -5.81
CA LEU A 204 -1.22 13.16 -5.98
C LEU A 204 -0.97 14.34 -5.04
N ILE A 205 -0.65 14.07 -3.76
CA ILE A 205 -0.22 15.12 -2.83
C ILE A 205 1.08 15.76 -3.30
N GLY A 206 2.09 14.97 -3.66
CA GLY A 206 3.38 15.50 -4.11
C GLY A 206 3.26 16.45 -5.31
N GLU A 207 2.49 16.08 -6.33
CA GLU A 207 2.34 16.88 -7.55
C GLU A 207 1.44 18.11 -7.38
N SER A 208 0.51 18.06 -6.44
CA SER A 208 -0.50 19.12 -6.24
C SER A 208 -0.23 20.03 -5.05
N PHE A 209 0.63 19.65 -4.11
CA PHE A 209 0.94 20.51 -2.97
C PHE A 209 1.72 21.75 -3.43
N PRO A 210 1.29 22.97 -3.05
CA PRO A 210 1.86 24.22 -3.53
C PRO A 210 3.16 24.56 -2.79
N PHE A 211 4.18 23.70 -2.95
CA PHE A 211 5.54 23.99 -2.54
C PHE A 211 6.03 25.29 -3.19
N GLY A 212 6.91 26.00 -2.50
CA GLY A 212 7.55 27.21 -3.01
C GLY A 212 8.89 27.49 -2.33
N VAL A 213 9.61 28.50 -2.82
CA VAL A 213 10.88 28.94 -2.22
C VAL A 213 10.65 29.34 -0.76
N GLY A 214 11.38 28.70 0.16
CA GLY A 214 11.22 28.91 1.61
C GLY A 214 10.23 27.96 2.29
N SER A 215 9.58 27.05 1.55
CA SER A 215 8.91 25.88 2.13
C SER A 215 9.90 24.75 2.42
N ALA A 216 9.48 23.83 3.30
CA ALA A 216 10.22 22.61 3.61
C ALA A 216 9.33 21.36 3.41
N TYR A 217 9.94 20.29 2.93
CA TYR A 217 9.39 18.94 2.96
C TYR A 217 10.20 18.10 3.94
N VAL A 218 9.57 17.72 5.05
CA VAL A 218 10.20 16.92 6.12
C VAL A 218 9.67 15.50 6.08
N LEU A 219 10.55 14.50 6.14
CA LEU A 219 10.22 13.08 6.14
C LEU A 219 11.24 12.25 6.94
N GLY A 220 10.84 11.07 7.40
CA GLY A 220 11.77 10.10 8.00
C GLY A 220 12.60 9.34 6.96
N ALA A 221 13.86 9.02 7.27
CA ALA A 221 14.71 8.18 6.42
C ALA A 221 14.16 6.75 6.25
N ASP A 222 13.56 6.18 7.31
CA ASP A 222 12.83 4.91 7.27
C ASP A 222 11.41 5.13 6.72
N SER A 223 11.33 5.32 5.39
CA SER A 223 10.08 5.54 4.67
C SER A 223 10.05 4.76 3.35
N HIS A 224 8.85 4.48 2.87
CA HIS A 224 8.69 3.86 1.56
C HIS A 224 9.12 4.81 0.43
N ASN A 225 9.59 4.27 -0.69
CA ASN A 225 9.99 5.01 -1.90
C ASN A 225 8.94 6.01 -2.37
N SER A 226 7.66 5.71 -2.19
CA SER A 226 6.55 6.62 -2.54
C SER A 226 6.56 7.91 -1.73
N VAL A 227 6.97 7.86 -0.46
CA VAL A 227 7.15 9.04 0.41
C VAL A 227 8.42 9.79 -0.01
N HIS A 228 9.52 9.08 -0.29
CA HIS A 228 10.73 9.70 -0.84
C HIS A 228 10.46 10.38 -2.18
N GLY A 229 9.57 9.83 -3.02
CA GLY A 229 9.23 10.35 -4.34
C GLY A 229 8.69 11.78 -4.33
N ILE A 230 7.96 12.17 -3.28
CA ILE A 230 7.44 13.54 -3.10
C ILE A 230 8.57 14.58 -3.14
N ARG A 231 9.79 14.21 -2.71
CA ARG A 231 10.97 15.10 -2.73
C ARG A 231 11.26 15.67 -4.12
N GLN A 232 10.90 14.96 -5.19
CA GLN A 232 11.12 15.42 -6.56
C GLN A 232 10.25 16.63 -6.89
N PHE A 233 8.98 16.62 -6.46
CA PHE A 233 8.07 17.75 -6.63
C PHE A 233 8.48 18.93 -5.75
N ALA A 234 8.83 18.66 -4.48
CA ALA A 234 9.32 19.66 -3.54
C ALA A 234 10.55 20.41 -4.08
N LYS A 235 11.58 19.67 -4.51
CA LYS A 235 12.81 20.26 -5.08
C LYS A 235 12.55 21.08 -6.35
N ARG A 236 11.70 20.59 -7.26
CA ARG A 236 11.35 21.32 -8.50
C ARG A 236 10.67 22.66 -8.22
N ARG A 237 9.96 22.78 -7.11
CA ARG A 237 9.30 24.01 -6.65
C ARG A 237 10.18 24.87 -5.73
N GLY A 238 11.44 24.48 -5.51
CA GLY A 238 12.40 25.24 -4.68
C GLY A 238 12.25 25.03 -3.17
N ALA A 239 11.52 24.00 -2.73
CA ALA A 239 11.43 23.65 -1.31
C ALA A 239 12.70 22.95 -0.81
N GLU A 240 13.04 23.19 0.46
CA GLU A 240 14.06 22.41 1.17
C GLU A 240 13.53 20.99 1.43
N VAL A 241 14.39 19.97 1.34
CA VAL A 241 14.03 18.59 1.72
C VAL A 241 14.88 18.18 2.92
N CYS A 242 14.24 17.91 4.04
CA CYS A 242 14.90 17.61 5.31
C CYS A 242 14.56 16.21 5.79
N TYR A 243 15.57 15.42 6.11
CA TYR A 243 15.39 14.09 6.68
C TYR A 243 15.42 14.13 8.21
N ILE A 244 14.58 13.30 8.82
CA ILE A 244 14.74 12.82 10.18
C ILE A 244 15.47 11.49 10.07
N GLU A 245 16.61 11.36 10.72
CA GLU A 245 17.43 10.15 10.62
C GLU A 245 16.71 8.94 11.22
N SER A 246 17.05 7.78 10.69
CA SER A 246 16.53 6.52 11.22
C SER A 246 17.45 5.96 12.31
N THR A 247 16.85 5.39 13.36
CA THR A 247 17.60 4.66 14.39
C THR A 247 18.18 3.36 13.81
N ASP A 248 19.12 2.72 14.52
CA ASP A 248 19.73 1.45 14.09
C ASP A 248 18.72 0.28 14.03
N VAL A 249 17.57 0.43 14.69
CA VAL A 249 16.45 -0.55 14.66
C VAL A 249 15.24 -0.03 13.87
N GLY A 250 15.39 1.09 13.16
CA GLY A 250 14.37 1.74 12.35
C GLY A 250 13.44 2.72 13.09
N GLY A 251 12.52 3.33 12.33
CA GLY A 251 11.79 4.53 12.77
C GLY A 251 12.75 5.68 13.10
N PHE A 252 12.27 6.67 13.84
CA PHE A 252 13.10 7.82 14.26
C PHE A 252 13.06 8.04 15.77
N ASP A 253 14.06 8.75 16.30
CA ASP A 253 14.01 9.27 17.66
C ASP A 253 13.05 10.47 17.76
N VAL A 254 12.24 10.51 18.82
CA VAL A 254 11.20 11.54 18.98
C VAL A 254 11.79 12.91 19.28
N ALA A 255 12.87 13.00 20.06
CA ALA A 255 13.50 14.27 20.39
C ALA A 255 14.18 14.86 19.16
N GLU A 256 14.87 14.02 18.39
CA GLU A 256 15.46 14.41 17.10
C GLU A 256 14.40 14.88 16.11
N ALA A 257 13.32 14.12 15.93
CA ALA A 257 12.21 14.49 15.04
C ALA A 257 11.62 15.86 15.41
N LYS A 258 11.42 16.13 16.72
CA LYS A 258 10.95 17.43 17.21
C LYS A 258 11.95 18.55 16.92
N ALA A 259 13.25 18.29 17.07
CA ALA A 259 14.30 19.27 16.78
C ALA A 259 14.32 19.65 15.29
N VAL A 260 14.29 18.66 14.39
CA VAL A 260 14.25 18.88 12.94
C VAL A 260 12.99 19.65 12.54
N LEU A 261 11.81 19.23 13.00
CA LEU A 261 10.55 19.92 12.71
C LEU A 261 10.57 21.37 13.20
N SER A 262 11.08 21.62 14.41
CA SER A 262 11.18 22.98 14.97
C SER A 262 12.14 23.87 14.18
N ARG A 263 13.26 23.29 13.72
CA ARG A 263 14.30 24.01 12.95
C ARG A 263 13.80 24.45 11.57
N HIS A 264 13.04 23.61 10.87
CA HIS A 264 12.61 23.84 9.49
C HIS A 264 11.16 24.33 9.34
N ARG A 265 10.53 24.73 10.46
CA ARG A 265 9.13 25.16 10.47
C ARG A 265 8.90 26.41 9.59
N PRO A 266 7.70 26.58 9.01
CA PRO A 266 7.33 27.81 8.32
C PRO A 266 7.53 29.06 9.19
N ARG A 267 8.14 30.11 8.63
CA ARG A 267 8.41 31.38 9.33
C ARG A 267 7.19 32.32 9.32
N GLY A 268 6.05 31.83 9.77
CA GLY A 268 4.80 32.60 9.88
C GLY A 268 3.76 32.27 8.79
N LYS A 269 2.56 32.83 8.94
CA LYS A 269 1.38 32.49 8.12
C LYS A 269 1.49 32.89 6.63
N ALA A 270 2.33 33.87 6.32
CA ALA A 270 2.58 34.34 4.95
C ALA A 270 3.65 33.52 4.21
N ALA A 271 4.37 32.63 4.92
CA ALA A 271 5.35 31.77 4.28
C ALA A 271 4.67 30.72 3.39
N PRO A 272 5.31 30.28 2.30
CA PRO A 272 4.85 29.14 1.53
C PRO A 272 4.65 27.91 2.43
N PRO A 273 3.61 27.09 2.19
CA PRO A 273 3.26 26.00 3.08
C PRO A 273 4.33 24.91 3.07
N SER A 274 4.66 24.37 4.25
CA SER A 274 5.56 23.22 4.41
C SER A 274 4.76 21.94 4.69
N LEU A 275 5.32 20.80 4.30
CA LEU A 275 4.70 19.48 4.43
C LEU A 275 5.56 18.56 5.29
N PHE A 276 4.97 17.92 6.29
CA PHE A 276 5.55 16.79 7.01
C PHE A 276 4.87 15.51 6.58
N ALA A 277 5.62 14.58 5.98
CA ALA A 277 5.14 13.24 5.66
C ALA A 277 5.68 12.22 6.66
N MET A 278 4.78 11.55 7.37
CA MET A 278 5.11 10.54 8.35
C MET A 278 4.72 9.16 7.85
N THR A 279 5.69 8.25 7.86
CA THR A 279 5.44 6.82 7.73
C THR A 279 4.86 6.30 9.05
N GLY A 280 3.59 5.85 9.06
CA GLY A 280 2.94 5.41 10.30
C GLY A 280 3.54 4.13 10.87
N GLN A 281 3.83 3.17 9.99
CA GLN A 281 4.55 1.94 10.31
C GLN A 281 5.55 1.66 9.20
N SER A 282 6.81 1.36 9.57
CA SER A 282 7.81 0.93 8.60
C SER A 282 7.45 -0.45 8.05
N ASN A 283 7.59 -0.59 6.73
CA ASN A 283 7.38 -1.83 6.02
C ASN A 283 8.60 -2.79 6.05
N ILE A 284 9.69 -2.38 6.72
CA ILE A 284 10.92 -3.15 6.86
C ILE A 284 11.36 -3.29 8.33
N SER A 285 11.34 -2.22 9.12
CA SER A 285 11.97 -2.22 10.46
C SER A 285 11.04 -2.64 11.60
N ASN A 286 9.77 -2.90 11.30
CA ASN A 286 8.72 -3.16 12.29
C ASN A 286 8.35 -1.97 13.19
N SER A 287 9.01 -0.83 13.02
CA SER A 287 8.78 0.35 13.86
C SER A 287 7.43 1.01 13.54
N LYS A 288 6.67 1.36 14.59
CA LYS A 288 5.53 2.26 14.50
C LYS A 288 5.94 3.61 15.05
N ASN A 289 5.81 4.65 14.23
CA ASN A 289 6.13 6.00 14.66
C ASN A 289 4.95 6.57 15.46
N PRO A 290 5.22 7.29 16.56
CA PRO A 290 4.15 7.78 17.44
C PRO A 290 3.32 8.84 16.73
N LEU A 291 2.00 8.61 16.65
CA LEU A 291 1.07 9.49 15.94
C LEU A 291 1.02 10.92 16.52
N SER A 292 1.41 11.10 17.79
CA SER A 292 1.57 12.43 18.42
C SER A 292 2.55 13.35 17.67
N MET A 293 3.41 12.82 16.80
CA MET A 293 4.26 13.64 15.94
C MET A 293 3.49 14.40 14.87
N ILE A 294 2.33 13.90 14.43
CA ILE A 294 1.42 14.64 13.53
C ILE A 294 0.93 15.90 14.24
N GLU A 295 0.45 15.77 15.48
CA GLU A 295 -0.03 16.90 16.28
C GLU A 295 1.08 17.93 16.53
N PHE A 296 2.28 17.46 16.87
CA PHE A 296 3.43 18.35 17.04
C PHE A 296 3.82 19.07 15.75
N ALA A 297 3.85 18.38 14.60
CA ALA A 297 4.16 19.00 13.33
C ALA A 297 3.08 20.05 12.96
N ALA A 298 1.80 19.71 13.14
CA ALA A 298 0.71 20.66 12.94
C ALA A 298 0.84 21.89 13.84
N SER A 299 1.24 21.73 15.11
CA SER A 299 1.48 22.85 16.03
C SER A 299 2.67 23.72 15.63
N GLN A 300 3.62 23.19 14.84
CA GLN A 300 4.71 23.95 14.23
C GLN A 300 4.30 24.61 12.90
N GLY A 301 3.06 24.44 12.44
CA GLY A 301 2.53 25.05 11.22
C GLY A 301 2.73 24.24 9.94
N TYR A 302 3.14 22.97 10.03
CA TYR A 302 3.20 22.08 8.87
C TYR A 302 1.80 21.58 8.51
N TYR A 303 1.59 21.36 7.21
CA TYR A 303 0.59 20.39 6.77
C TYR A 303 1.12 18.98 6.99
N THR A 304 0.21 18.05 7.26
CA THR A 304 0.56 16.70 7.70
C THR A 304 0.03 15.65 6.73
N LEU A 305 0.90 14.71 6.36
CA LEU A 305 0.60 13.57 5.51
C LEU A 305 0.99 12.28 6.21
N LEU A 306 0.04 11.36 6.39
CA LEU A 306 0.28 10.04 6.96
C LEU A 306 0.30 8.97 5.85
N ASP A 307 1.44 8.31 5.66
CA ASP A 307 1.49 7.03 4.94
C ASP A 307 1.03 5.92 5.90
N ALA A 308 -0.22 5.50 5.74
CA ALA A 308 -0.84 4.45 6.54
C ALA A 308 -0.83 3.09 5.83
N ALA A 309 -0.16 2.94 4.68
CA ALA A 309 -0.24 1.73 3.87
C ALA A 309 0.21 0.46 4.60
N ALA A 310 1.19 0.58 5.50
CA ALA A 310 1.68 -0.51 6.34
C ALA A 310 1.03 -0.54 7.74
N LEU A 311 0.39 0.56 8.16
CA LEU A 311 -0.20 0.73 9.49
C LEU A 311 -1.66 0.24 9.55
N ALA A 312 -2.48 0.71 8.61
CA ALA A 312 -3.92 0.45 8.53
C ALA A 312 -4.33 -1.03 8.50
N PRO A 313 -3.54 -1.98 7.95
CA PRO A 313 -3.94 -3.40 7.94
C PRO A 313 -4.07 -4.04 9.34
N THR A 314 -3.35 -3.54 10.34
CA THR A 314 -3.23 -4.20 11.65
C THR A 314 -3.39 -3.24 12.84
N SER A 315 -3.67 -1.96 12.58
CA SER A 315 -3.82 -0.94 13.62
C SER A 315 -5.13 -0.17 13.43
N VAL A 316 -5.78 0.15 14.54
CA VAL A 316 -6.95 1.03 14.55
C VAL A 316 -6.46 2.47 14.45
N ILE A 317 -6.99 3.21 13.47
CA ILE A 317 -6.69 4.62 13.27
C ILE A 317 -7.98 5.40 13.47
N ASN A 318 -7.94 6.43 14.33
CA ASN A 318 -9.07 7.31 14.61
C ASN A 318 -8.72 8.75 14.24
N LEU A 319 -9.25 9.23 13.11
CA LEU A 319 -8.98 10.58 12.61
C LEU A 319 -9.67 11.68 13.43
N SER A 320 -10.65 11.34 14.27
CA SER A 320 -11.21 12.27 15.24
C SER A 320 -10.28 12.50 16.43
N GLU A 321 -9.46 11.51 16.80
CA GLU A 321 -8.49 11.61 17.89
C GLU A 321 -7.13 12.12 17.41
N THR A 322 -6.66 11.64 16.25
CA THR A 322 -5.41 12.09 15.63
C THR A 322 -5.71 12.68 14.25
N PRO A 323 -6.16 13.94 14.17
CA PRO A 323 -6.48 14.57 12.90
C PRO A 323 -5.22 14.81 12.07
N VAL A 324 -5.21 14.30 10.84
CA VAL A 324 -4.16 14.51 9.83
C VAL A 324 -4.74 15.18 8.59
N ASP A 325 -4.00 16.05 7.91
CA ASP A 325 -4.54 16.76 6.74
C ASP A 325 -4.79 15.82 5.56
N ALA A 326 -3.94 14.81 5.39
CA ALA A 326 -4.10 13.74 4.41
C ALA A 326 -3.56 12.40 4.93
N MET A 327 -4.23 11.30 4.58
CA MET A 327 -3.80 9.93 4.88
C MET A 327 -3.92 9.04 3.63
N ALA A 328 -2.85 8.32 3.30
CA ALA A 328 -2.79 7.43 2.15
C ALA A 328 -2.94 5.97 2.58
N VAL A 329 -3.82 5.21 1.90
CA VAL A 329 -4.07 3.78 2.17
C VAL A 329 -4.16 2.95 0.89
N SER A 330 -3.93 1.63 1.02
CA SER A 330 -4.11 0.65 -0.05
C SER A 330 -4.97 -0.50 0.45
N PHE A 331 -6.13 -0.75 -0.18
CA PHE A 331 -7.09 -1.72 0.33
C PHE A 331 -6.62 -3.17 0.19
N TYR A 332 -5.88 -3.50 -0.88
CA TYR A 332 -5.25 -4.82 -1.02
C TYR A 332 -4.26 -5.15 0.11
N LYS A 333 -3.67 -4.14 0.77
CA LYS A 333 -2.82 -4.37 1.96
C LYS A 333 -3.64 -4.63 3.21
N MET A 334 -4.87 -4.11 3.27
CA MET A 334 -5.75 -4.22 4.43
C MET A 334 -6.49 -5.57 4.44
N PHE A 335 -7.08 -5.96 3.31
CA PHE A 335 -7.94 -7.16 3.21
C PHE A 335 -7.83 -7.90 1.86
N GLY A 336 -6.78 -7.61 1.07
CA GLY A 336 -6.35 -8.43 -0.08
C GLY A 336 -7.06 -8.16 -1.40
N PHE A 337 -8.36 -7.89 -1.39
CA PHE A 337 -9.14 -7.59 -2.60
C PHE A 337 -9.92 -6.29 -2.44
N PRO A 338 -9.96 -5.38 -3.42
CA PRO A 338 -9.35 -5.46 -4.74
C PRO A 338 -7.94 -4.84 -4.79
N THR A 339 -7.12 -5.31 -5.74
CA THR A 339 -5.95 -4.56 -6.20
C THR A 339 -6.39 -3.42 -7.14
N GLY A 340 -5.51 -2.44 -7.36
CA GLY A 340 -5.82 -1.30 -8.23
C GLY A 340 -6.80 -0.29 -7.62
N VAL A 341 -7.08 -0.38 -6.32
CA VAL A 341 -7.83 0.63 -5.56
C VAL A 341 -7.13 0.91 -4.23
N GLY A 342 -6.97 2.20 -3.93
CA GLY A 342 -6.60 2.77 -2.65
C GLY A 342 -7.35 4.08 -2.44
N ALA A 343 -6.95 4.83 -1.43
CA ALA A 343 -7.61 6.09 -1.12
C ALA A 343 -6.65 7.11 -0.52
N LEU A 344 -6.95 8.36 -0.79
CA LEU A 344 -6.50 9.52 -0.04
C LEU A 344 -7.68 10.00 0.82
N VAL A 345 -7.58 9.80 2.13
CA VAL A 345 -8.55 10.33 3.11
C VAL A 345 -8.03 11.70 3.55
N VAL A 346 -8.76 12.76 3.25
CA VAL A 346 -8.20 14.12 3.24
C VAL A 346 -9.19 15.15 3.78
N LYS A 347 -8.70 16.12 4.54
CA LYS A 347 -9.54 17.27 4.94
C LYS A 347 -9.92 18.07 3.70
N GLU A 348 -11.19 18.41 3.55
CA GLU A 348 -11.67 19.25 2.44
C GLU A 348 -10.94 20.59 2.38
N SER A 349 -10.64 21.18 3.55
CA SER A 349 -9.87 22.41 3.67
C SER A 349 -8.43 22.28 3.17
N PHE A 350 -7.83 21.10 3.28
CA PHE A 350 -6.50 20.82 2.73
C PHE A 350 -6.57 20.53 1.23
N LEU A 351 -7.54 19.71 0.81
CA LEU A 351 -7.79 19.35 -0.58
C LEU A 351 -8.05 20.59 -1.45
N ALA A 352 -8.81 21.57 -0.93
CA ALA A 352 -9.08 22.84 -1.61
C ALA A 352 -7.85 23.74 -1.82
N ARG A 353 -6.74 23.47 -1.11
CA ARG A 353 -5.47 24.21 -1.28
C ARG A 353 -4.52 23.54 -2.28
N LEU A 354 -4.82 22.32 -2.72
CA LEU A 354 -3.99 21.61 -3.68
C LEU A 354 -4.20 22.19 -5.08
N GLU A 355 -3.10 22.42 -5.79
CA GLU A 355 -3.04 23.00 -7.13
C GLU A 355 -2.56 21.95 -8.12
N ARG A 356 -3.50 21.34 -8.85
CA ARG A 356 -3.15 20.36 -9.87
C ARG A 356 -2.49 21.04 -11.08
N PRO A 357 -1.36 20.52 -11.59
CA PRO A 357 -0.69 21.09 -12.76
C PRO A 357 -1.37 20.72 -14.09
N TRP A 358 -2.47 19.96 -14.05
CA TRP A 358 -3.21 19.45 -15.21
C TRP A 358 -4.64 19.06 -14.83
N PHE A 359 -5.47 18.76 -15.83
CA PHE A 359 -6.84 18.25 -15.67
C PHE A 359 -7.10 17.10 -16.64
N ALA A 360 -8.11 16.28 -16.36
CA ALA A 360 -8.51 15.12 -17.15
C ALA A 360 -10.03 15.05 -17.32
N GLY A 361 -10.51 14.11 -18.14
CA GLY A 361 -11.93 13.75 -18.12
C GLY A 361 -12.38 13.35 -16.70
N GLY A 362 -13.61 13.68 -16.33
CA GLY A 362 -14.13 13.48 -14.96
C GLY A 362 -13.76 14.60 -13.97
N THR A 363 -12.68 15.36 -14.21
CA THR A 363 -12.21 16.38 -13.25
C THR A 363 -12.65 17.80 -13.58
N VAL A 364 -13.30 17.99 -14.73
CA VAL A 364 -13.71 19.29 -15.28
C VAL A 364 -15.15 19.23 -15.78
N ASP A 365 -15.83 20.37 -15.70
CA ASP A 365 -17.19 20.58 -16.21
C ASP A 365 -17.16 21.22 -17.61
N VAL A 366 -16.34 22.27 -17.79
CA VAL A 366 -16.21 23.00 -19.05
C VAL A 366 -14.75 23.07 -19.48
N VAL A 367 -14.48 22.75 -20.74
CA VAL A 367 -13.19 22.95 -21.40
C VAL A 367 -13.43 23.67 -22.73
N GLN A 368 -12.81 24.84 -22.90
CA GLN A 368 -12.87 25.57 -24.15
C GLN A 368 -11.83 25.02 -25.15
N ALA A 369 -12.30 24.55 -26.31
CA ALA A 369 -11.42 24.05 -27.37
C ALA A 369 -11.86 24.60 -28.75
N PRO A 370 -11.03 25.42 -29.42
CA PRO A 370 -9.77 26.02 -28.96
C PRO A 370 -9.99 27.11 -27.88
N GLY A 371 -9.08 27.22 -26.91
CA GLY A 371 -9.15 28.24 -25.85
C GLY A 371 -8.36 27.87 -24.58
N SER A 372 -8.54 28.66 -23.52
CA SER A 372 -7.85 28.45 -22.22
C SER A 372 -8.80 28.32 -21.03
N VAL A 373 -10.11 28.51 -21.23
CA VAL A 373 -11.08 28.37 -20.13
C VAL A 373 -11.22 26.91 -19.75
N VAL A 374 -11.03 26.66 -18.46
CA VAL A 374 -11.23 25.36 -17.81
C VAL A 374 -11.97 25.60 -16.51
N THR A 375 -13.09 24.93 -16.32
CA THR A 375 -13.86 24.98 -15.06
C THR A 375 -13.84 23.59 -14.43
N PRO A 376 -13.33 23.43 -13.20
CA PRO A 376 -13.33 22.14 -12.52
C PRO A 376 -14.76 21.71 -12.17
N THR A 377 -14.98 20.41 -11.99
CA THR A 377 -16.24 19.87 -11.47
C THR A 377 -16.58 20.49 -10.10
N ALA A 378 -17.87 20.59 -9.79
CA ALA A 378 -18.36 21.18 -8.54
C ALA A 378 -17.83 20.41 -7.32
N GLU A 379 -17.91 19.08 -7.36
CA GLU A 379 -17.50 18.18 -6.28
C GLU A 379 -15.98 18.17 -6.11
N LEU A 380 -15.50 18.51 -4.91
CA LEU A 380 -14.07 18.71 -4.68
C LEU A 380 -13.23 17.45 -4.88
N HIS A 381 -13.75 16.28 -4.49
CA HIS A 381 -13.03 15.01 -4.61
C HIS A 381 -12.88 14.56 -6.08
N GLU A 382 -13.90 14.77 -6.91
CA GLU A 382 -13.87 14.42 -8.33
C GLU A 382 -12.79 15.20 -9.10
N ARG A 383 -12.41 16.40 -8.65
CA ARG A 383 -11.30 17.18 -9.24
C ARG A 383 -9.96 16.45 -9.19
N PHE A 384 -9.86 15.40 -8.38
CA PHE A 384 -8.66 14.61 -8.12
C PHE A 384 -8.81 13.14 -8.52
N GLU A 385 -9.91 12.76 -9.18
CA GLU A 385 -10.17 11.41 -9.67
C GLU A 385 -10.11 11.39 -11.20
N ASP A 386 -8.93 11.08 -11.74
CA ASP A 386 -8.70 11.17 -13.18
C ASP A 386 -9.42 10.08 -13.96
N GLY A 387 -10.27 10.51 -14.90
CA GLY A 387 -10.97 9.62 -15.81
C GLY A 387 -12.04 8.78 -15.12
N THR A 388 -12.21 7.56 -15.61
CA THR A 388 -13.19 6.62 -15.06
C THR A 388 -12.67 6.02 -13.75
N ILE A 389 -13.37 6.27 -12.65
CA ILE A 389 -13.10 5.60 -11.38
C ILE A 389 -13.33 4.09 -11.51
N ASN A 390 -12.76 3.30 -10.60
CA ASN A 390 -12.89 1.84 -10.61
C ASN A 390 -14.29 1.39 -10.12
N TYR A 391 -15.36 1.87 -10.77
CA TYR A 391 -16.74 1.76 -10.33
C TYR A 391 -17.21 0.30 -10.16
N LEU A 392 -16.59 -0.66 -10.84
CA LEU A 392 -16.86 -2.07 -10.67
C LEU A 392 -16.31 -2.62 -9.35
N ASN A 393 -15.12 -2.18 -8.92
CA ASN A 393 -14.48 -2.69 -7.71
C ASN A 393 -14.76 -1.85 -6.45
N LEU A 394 -15.14 -0.57 -6.58
CA LEU A 394 -15.47 0.29 -5.43
C LEU A 394 -16.52 -0.31 -4.48
N PRO A 395 -17.60 -0.98 -4.94
CA PRO A 395 -18.54 -1.66 -4.05
C PRO A 395 -17.88 -2.68 -3.10
N ALA A 396 -16.81 -3.36 -3.55
CA ALA A 396 -16.10 -4.34 -2.72
C ALA A 396 -15.38 -3.72 -1.52
N ILE A 397 -15.07 -2.42 -1.57
CA ILE A 397 -14.41 -1.71 -0.47
C ILE A 397 -15.32 -1.64 0.75
N THR A 398 -16.61 -1.40 0.54
CA THR A 398 -17.61 -1.37 1.62
C THR A 398 -17.61 -2.69 2.39
N ASP A 399 -17.72 -3.82 1.67
CA ASP A 399 -17.74 -5.15 2.28
C ASP A 399 -16.40 -5.52 2.90
N GLY A 400 -15.28 -5.15 2.26
CA GLY A 400 -13.94 -5.41 2.77
C GLY A 400 -13.63 -4.67 4.08
N LEU A 401 -14.05 -3.40 4.20
CA LEU A 401 -13.91 -2.63 5.43
C LEU A 401 -14.84 -3.15 6.54
N ARG A 402 -16.07 -3.53 6.21
CA ARG A 402 -17.01 -4.16 7.16
C ARG A 402 -16.42 -5.48 7.67
N PHE A 403 -15.90 -6.30 6.77
CA PHE A 403 -15.21 -7.55 7.10
C PHE A 403 -14.02 -7.29 8.03
N LEU A 404 -13.08 -6.42 7.64
CA LEU A 404 -11.87 -6.17 8.44
C LEU A 404 -12.20 -5.62 9.83
N SER A 405 -13.24 -4.78 9.95
CA SER A 405 -13.68 -4.21 11.23
C SER A 405 -14.02 -5.27 12.28
N ALA A 406 -14.52 -6.45 11.87
CA ALA A 406 -14.85 -7.53 12.78
C ALA A 406 -13.61 -8.22 13.39
N TYR A 407 -12.47 -8.19 12.68
CA TYR A 407 -11.26 -8.91 13.07
C TYR A 407 -10.15 -8.00 13.60
N LEU A 408 -10.11 -6.74 13.14
CA LEU A 408 -9.05 -5.79 13.48
C LEU A 408 -8.78 -5.64 14.99
N PRO A 409 -9.78 -5.65 15.91
CA PRO A 409 -9.51 -5.60 17.35
C PRO A 409 -8.70 -6.78 17.91
N PHE A 410 -8.73 -7.94 17.25
CA PHE A 410 -8.06 -9.17 17.68
C PHE A 410 -6.63 -9.28 17.11
N LEU A 411 -6.35 -8.63 15.99
CA LEU A 411 -5.09 -8.76 15.26
C LEU A 411 -3.86 -8.34 16.10
N PRO A 412 -3.84 -7.20 16.82
CA PRO A 412 -2.69 -6.83 17.63
C PRO A 412 -2.31 -7.92 18.64
N LEU A 413 -3.28 -8.47 19.38
CA LEU A 413 -3.03 -9.52 20.37
C LEU A 413 -2.46 -10.79 19.71
N ARG A 414 -3.10 -11.21 18.61
CA ARG A 414 -2.71 -12.42 17.88
C ARG A 414 -1.30 -12.29 17.33
N LEU A 415 -1.07 -11.24 16.56
CA LEU A 415 0.16 -11.05 15.82
C LEU A 415 1.33 -10.72 16.75
N SER A 416 1.15 -9.93 17.81
CA SER A 416 2.22 -9.69 18.77
C SER A 416 2.66 -10.98 19.49
N SER A 417 1.73 -11.89 19.81
CA SER A 417 2.06 -13.19 20.41
C SER A 417 2.87 -14.05 19.44
N LEU A 418 2.42 -14.16 18.18
CA LEU A 418 3.10 -14.92 17.13
C LEU A 418 4.48 -14.33 16.79
N THR A 419 4.58 -13.02 16.60
CA THR A 419 5.83 -12.33 16.26
C THR A 419 6.85 -12.46 17.40
N ARG A 420 6.42 -12.36 18.67
CA ARG A 420 7.33 -12.52 19.81
C ARG A 420 7.87 -13.94 19.89
N HIS A 421 7.00 -14.94 19.76
CA HIS A 421 7.42 -16.34 19.73
C HIS A 421 8.39 -16.61 18.58
N LEU A 422 8.05 -16.14 17.37
CA LEU A 422 8.93 -16.25 16.20
C LEU A 422 10.31 -15.65 16.46
N ILE A 423 10.39 -14.41 16.94
CA ILE A 423 11.67 -13.73 17.21
C ILE A 423 12.49 -14.49 18.26
N THR A 424 11.86 -14.94 19.35
CA THR A 424 12.54 -15.69 20.41
C THR A 424 13.11 -17.00 19.87
N SER A 425 12.26 -17.83 19.25
CA SER A 425 12.68 -19.13 18.73
C SER A 425 13.75 -19.01 17.65
N LEU A 426 13.62 -18.06 16.73
CA LEU A 426 14.63 -17.79 15.71
C LEU A 426 15.98 -17.36 16.32
N SER A 427 15.96 -16.51 17.35
CA SER A 427 17.18 -16.03 18.02
C SER A 427 17.94 -17.15 18.76
N GLU A 428 17.29 -18.27 19.07
CA GLU A 428 17.86 -19.41 19.78
C GLU A 428 18.49 -20.45 18.85
N LEU A 429 18.18 -20.42 17.55
CA LEU A 429 18.73 -21.37 16.59
C LEU A 429 20.24 -21.22 16.44
N ARG A 430 20.94 -22.37 16.42
CA ARG A 430 22.38 -22.47 16.20
C ARG A 430 22.69 -23.47 15.10
N HIS A 431 23.76 -23.21 14.36
CA HIS A 431 24.34 -24.19 13.44
C HIS A 431 24.82 -25.41 14.21
N ASP A 432 24.56 -26.58 13.65
CA ASP A 432 24.94 -27.89 14.18
C ASP A 432 26.47 -28.08 14.27
N THR A 433 27.21 -27.55 13.31
CA THR A 433 28.67 -27.72 13.21
C THR A 433 29.48 -26.76 14.09
N THR A 434 29.05 -25.51 14.22
CA THR A 434 29.82 -24.44 14.87
C THR A 434 29.18 -23.89 16.14
N GLY A 435 27.89 -24.16 16.37
CA GLY A 435 27.13 -23.53 17.45
C GLY A 435 26.94 -22.02 17.27
N THR A 436 27.21 -21.44 16.09
CA THR A 436 26.98 -20.02 15.79
C THR A 436 25.52 -19.75 15.44
N PRO A 437 25.01 -18.50 15.60
CA PRO A 437 23.61 -18.19 15.29
C PRO A 437 23.24 -18.44 13.83
N VAL A 438 22.06 -19.04 13.59
CA VAL A 438 21.53 -19.25 12.22
C VAL A 438 20.96 -17.96 11.62
N VAL A 439 20.39 -17.10 12.46
CA VAL A 439 19.81 -15.84 12.01
C VAL A 439 20.19 -14.67 12.92
N GLN A 440 20.21 -13.49 12.34
CA GLN A 440 20.34 -12.22 13.04
C GLN A 440 19.08 -11.38 12.82
N ILE A 441 18.34 -11.12 13.90
CA ILE A 441 17.16 -10.23 13.86
C ILE A 441 17.62 -8.78 13.87
N LEU A 442 17.19 -7.99 12.88
CA LEU A 442 17.54 -6.58 12.71
C LEU A 442 16.40 -5.64 13.12
N SER A 443 15.16 -6.01 12.78
CA SER A 443 13.98 -5.18 13.05
C SER A 443 13.74 -4.95 14.55
N ARG A 444 13.07 -3.85 14.88
CA ARG A 444 12.60 -3.53 16.23
C ARG A 444 11.76 -4.66 16.82
N ARG A 445 12.11 -5.07 18.03
CA ARG A 445 11.39 -6.09 18.80
C ARG A 445 10.21 -5.44 19.55
N PRO A 446 9.06 -6.15 19.70
CA PRO A 446 7.96 -5.66 20.53
C PRO A 446 8.43 -5.46 21.98
N SER A 447 8.29 -4.26 22.52
CA SER A 447 8.65 -3.95 23.91
C SER A 447 7.45 -4.14 24.85
N LYS A 448 6.24 -3.98 24.31
CA LYS A 448 4.99 -4.11 25.05
C LYS A 448 4.40 -5.52 24.86
N VAL A 449 3.92 -6.12 25.95
CA VAL A 449 3.09 -7.34 25.89
C VAL A 449 1.63 -6.93 25.76
N VAL A 450 1.00 -7.28 24.65
CA VAL A 450 -0.46 -7.11 24.47
C VAL A 450 -1.17 -8.21 25.25
N LYS A 451 -2.09 -7.83 26.13
CA LYS A 451 -2.76 -8.74 27.08
C LYS A 451 -4.24 -8.93 26.79
N SER A 452 -4.87 -7.97 26.13
CA SER A 452 -6.32 -7.98 25.87
C SER A 452 -6.67 -7.63 24.42
N VAL A 453 -7.81 -8.14 23.95
CA VAL A 453 -8.40 -7.75 22.67
C VAL A 453 -8.71 -6.24 22.68
N GLY A 454 -8.46 -5.56 21.57
CA GLY A 454 -8.64 -4.11 21.41
C GLY A 454 -7.42 -3.27 21.79
N GLU A 455 -6.47 -3.83 22.54
CA GLU A 455 -5.22 -3.16 22.87
C GLU A 455 -4.29 -3.09 21.64
N GLN A 456 -3.68 -1.93 21.40
CA GLN A 456 -2.73 -1.75 20.29
C GLN A 456 -1.30 -2.16 20.68
N SER A 457 -0.58 -2.72 19.70
CA SER A 457 0.86 -3.07 19.78
C SER A 457 1.75 -1.86 19.47
N ASP A 458 2.90 -1.77 20.15
CA ASP A 458 3.93 -0.74 19.97
C ASP A 458 4.78 -0.92 18.70
N THR A 459 4.71 -2.10 18.10
CA THR A 459 5.33 -2.42 16.81
C THR A 459 4.31 -2.99 15.83
N GLY A 460 4.71 -3.15 14.57
CA GLY A 460 3.98 -3.94 13.59
C GLY A 460 4.08 -5.45 13.85
N SER A 461 4.01 -6.22 12.77
CA SER A 461 4.14 -7.69 12.77
C SER A 461 5.11 -8.14 11.68
N VAL A 462 6.19 -7.37 11.51
CA VAL A 462 7.27 -7.60 10.56
C VAL A 462 8.53 -8.03 11.29
N VAL A 463 9.26 -8.99 10.75
CA VAL A 463 10.58 -9.39 11.22
C VAL A 463 11.54 -9.28 10.03
N ALA A 464 12.45 -8.31 10.11
CA ALA A 464 13.59 -8.22 9.20
C ALA A 464 14.78 -8.92 9.82
N LEU A 465 15.39 -9.84 9.08
CA LEU A 465 16.51 -10.65 9.55
C LEU A 465 17.49 -10.99 8.44
N LEU A 466 18.66 -11.45 8.84
CA LEU A 466 19.64 -12.11 7.98
C LEU A 466 19.72 -13.58 8.35
N PHE A 467 19.86 -14.44 7.34
CA PHE A 467 20.37 -15.79 7.55
C PHE A 467 21.89 -15.76 7.49
N LEU A 468 22.55 -16.51 8.37
CA LEU A 468 24.00 -16.54 8.49
C LEU A 468 24.53 -17.93 8.10
N LEU A 469 25.74 -17.96 7.57
CA LEU A 469 26.54 -19.16 7.43
C LEU A 469 27.19 -19.50 8.77
N PRO A 470 27.71 -20.73 8.95
CA PRO A 470 28.51 -21.09 10.13
C PRO A 470 29.67 -20.12 10.39
N SER A 471 30.22 -19.50 9.34
CA SER A 471 31.27 -18.46 9.39
C SER A 471 30.80 -17.11 9.94
N GLY A 472 29.50 -16.91 10.14
CA GLY A 472 28.88 -15.63 10.52
C GLY A 472 28.61 -14.69 9.34
N GLN A 473 28.98 -15.05 8.11
CA GLN A 473 28.67 -14.26 6.92
C GLN A 473 27.20 -14.40 6.53
N MET A 474 26.64 -13.36 5.92
CA MET A 474 25.27 -13.39 5.41
C MET A 474 25.12 -14.40 4.27
N ILE A 475 24.10 -15.25 4.36
CA ILE A 475 23.63 -16.09 3.27
C ILE A 475 22.98 -15.19 2.20
N PRO A 476 23.26 -15.40 0.89
CA PRO A 476 22.61 -14.66 -0.18
C PRO A 476 21.08 -14.72 -0.07
N ASN A 477 20.43 -13.56 -0.18
CA ASN A 477 18.97 -13.43 -0.10
C ASN A 477 18.29 -14.28 -1.20
N SER A 478 18.86 -14.31 -2.40
CA SER A 478 18.34 -15.11 -3.51
C SER A 478 18.43 -16.63 -3.28
N PHE A 479 19.34 -17.11 -2.42
CA PHE A 479 19.34 -18.50 -1.96
C PHE A 479 18.26 -18.74 -0.91
N VAL A 480 18.08 -17.82 0.05
CA VAL A 480 17.03 -17.96 1.07
C VAL A 480 15.63 -17.99 0.44
N GLU A 481 15.35 -17.15 -0.56
CA GLU A 481 14.07 -17.20 -1.29
C GLU A 481 13.87 -18.55 -2.00
N TYR A 482 14.91 -19.05 -2.66
CA TYR A 482 14.87 -20.35 -3.31
C TYR A 482 14.55 -21.46 -2.29
N ALA A 483 15.32 -21.51 -1.19
CA ALA A 483 15.13 -22.50 -0.14
C ALA A 483 13.73 -22.41 0.48
N ALA A 484 13.25 -21.21 0.80
CA ALA A 484 11.90 -21.00 1.33
C ALA A 484 10.81 -21.50 0.36
N SER A 485 10.98 -21.27 -0.95
CA SER A 485 10.04 -21.77 -1.97
C SER A 485 9.96 -23.30 -2.01
N ARG A 486 11.08 -24.01 -1.78
CA ARG A 486 11.10 -25.48 -1.68
C ARG A 486 10.37 -26.01 -0.44
N HIS A 487 10.19 -25.16 0.56
CA HIS A 487 9.42 -25.44 1.76
C HIS A 487 7.98 -24.89 1.72
N ASN A 488 7.49 -24.42 0.55
CA ASN A 488 6.19 -23.75 0.38
C ASN A 488 6.02 -22.57 1.35
N ILE A 489 7.08 -21.79 1.55
CA ILE A 489 7.08 -20.58 2.38
C ILE A 489 7.19 -19.37 1.46
N SER A 490 6.14 -18.55 1.44
CA SER A 490 6.13 -17.26 0.76
C SER A 490 6.64 -16.18 1.71
N LEU A 491 7.92 -15.80 1.54
CA LEU A 491 8.56 -14.65 2.19
C LEU A 491 9.14 -13.72 1.13
N ARG A 492 9.72 -12.59 1.54
CA ARG A 492 10.30 -11.62 0.62
C ARG A 492 11.69 -11.18 1.03
N THR A 493 12.55 -10.88 0.06
CA THR A 493 13.89 -10.33 0.32
C THR A 493 14.16 -9.01 -0.42
N GLY A 494 15.30 -8.39 -0.10
CA GLY A 494 15.75 -7.12 -0.66
C GLY A 494 15.50 -5.91 0.25
N CYS A 495 15.57 -4.69 -0.31
CA CYS A 495 15.44 -3.45 0.46
C CYS A 495 13.98 -3.00 0.71
N MET A 496 12.98 -3.82 0.35
CA MET A 496 11.55 -3.55 0.59
C MET A 496 11.04 -2.20 0.07
N CYS A 497 11.63 -1.65 -1.00
CA CYS A 497 11.34 -0.30 -1.45
C CYS A 497 11.48 0.78 -0.35
N ASN A 498 12.35 0.54 0.64
CA ASN A 498 12.66 1.42 1.76
C ASN A 498 14.18 1.42 1.99
N PRO A 499 14.94 2.13 1.13
CA PRO A 499 16.39 2.10 1.16
C PRO A 499 16.97 2.68 2.44
N GLY A 500 16.33 3.72 3.03
CA GLY A 500 16.80 4.30 4.28
C GLY A 500 16.61 3.38 5.48
N GLY A 501 15.46 2.72 5.60
CA GLY A 501 15.26 1.69 6.60
C GLY A 501 16.22 0.52 6.43
N ALA A 502 16.44 0.05 5.18
CA ALA A 502 17.40 -1.02 4.89
C ALA A 502 18.84 -0.62 5.26
N ALA A 503 19.26 0.60 4.90
CA ALA A 503 20.60 1.09 5.23
C ALA A 503 20.81 1.22 6.73
N SER A 504 19.83 1.70 7.49
CA SER A 504 19.92 1.74 8.95
C SER A 504 20.05 0.35 9.57
N LEU A 505 19.19 -0.59 9.18
CA LEU A 505 19.23 -1.96 9.71
C LEU A 505 20.53 -2.72 9.38
N LEU A 506 21.16 -2.39 8.25
CA LEU A 506 22.38 -3.04 7.77
C LEU A 506 23.67 -2.28 8.14
N GLY A 507 23.58 -1.14 8.82
CA GLY A 507 24.73 -0.30 9.13
C GLY A 507 25.38 0.35 7.90
N LEU A 508 24.61 0.61 6.85
CA LEU A 508 25.07 1.12 5.55
C LEU A 508 24.73 2.60 5.32
N ARG A 509 24.48 3.37 6.40
CA ARG A 509 24.08 4.78 6.30
C ARG A 509 25.14 5.63 5.60
N ASP A 510 26.41 5.49 6.00
CA ASP A 510 27.52 6.25 5.42
C ASP A 510 27.75 5.88 3.94
N ALA A 511 27.70 4.58 3.63
CA ALA A 511 27.79 4.10 2.27
C ALA A 511 26.64 4.64 1.39
N MET A 512 25.42 4.69 1.94
CA MET A 512 24.27 5.27 1.23
C MET A 512 24.41 6.78 1.01
N ALA A 513 25.00 7.51 1.96
CA ALA A 513 25.27 8.94 1.83
C ALA A 513 26.35 9.25 0.78
N ALA A 514 27.27 8.31 0.56
CA ALA A 514 28.35 8.41 -0.41
C ALA A 514 27.97 7.96 -1.84
N LEU A 515 26.72 7.53 -2.08
CA LEU A 515 26.31 6.99 -3.38
C LEU A 515 26.49 8.02 -4.51
N PRO A 516 27.17 7.66 -5.61
CA PRO A 516 27.27 8.52 -6.78
C PRO A 516 25.91 8.64 -7.50
N CYS A 517 25.74 9.70 -8.29
CA CYS A 517 24.47 9.99 -8.96
C CYS A 517 24.01 8.90 -9.96
N ASP A 518 24.96 8.14 -10.50
CA ASP A 518 24.77 7.05 -11.46
C ASP A 518 24.88 5.65 -10.83
N ALA A 519 24.87 5.57 -9.50
CA ALA A 519 24.93 4.30 -8.78
C ALA A 519 23.82 3.33 -9.24
N THR A 520 24.21 2.10 -9.51
CA THR A 520 23.27 0.99 -9.74
C THR A 520 23.27 0.07 -8.53
N LEU A 521 22.15 -0.62 -8.29
CA LEU A 521 22.08 -1.63 -7.23
C LEU A 521 23.19 -2.68 -7.39
N ARG A 522 23.42 -3.14 -8.61
CA ARG A 522 24.46 -4.13 -8.92
C ARG A 522 25.87 -3.63 -8.59
N ALA A 523 26.19 -2.39 -8.96
CA ALA A 523 27.49 -1.80 -8.63
C ALA A 523 27.66 -1.67 -7.11
N PHE A 524 26.60 -1.28 -6.41
CA PHE A 524 26.61 -1.15 -4.95
C PHE A 524 26.75 -2.52 -4.26
N GLU A 525 26.09 -3.56 -4.75
CA GLU A 525 26.25 -4.94 -4.28
C GLU A 525 27.67 -5.49 -4.54
N GLN A 526 28.27 -5.13 -5.68
CA GLN A 526 29.65 -5.50 -6.01
C GLN A 526 30.66 -4.82 -5.06
N GLU A 527 30.47 -3.54 -4.77
CA GLU A 527 31.29 -2.80 -3.81
C GLU A 527 31.18 -3.38 -2.40
N MET A 528 29.97 -3.74 -1.99
CA MET A 528 29.71 -4.35 -0.68
C MET A 528 30.08 -5.83 -0.61
N GLY A 529 30.40 -6.46 -1.74
CA GLY A 529 30.74 -7.89 -1.83
C GLY A 529 29.59 -8.85 -1.49
N ARG A 530 28.34 -8.37 -1.45
CA ARG A 530 27.16 -9.16 -1.08
C ARG A 530 25.87 -8.57 -1.64
N GLU A 531 24.85 -9.42 -1.76
CA GLU A 531 23.48 -8.96 -2.04
C GLU A 531 22.99 -8.03 -0.92
N LEU A 532 22.24 -6.99 -1.31
CA LEU A 532 21.72 -6.01 -0.38
C LEU A 532 20.29 -6.31 0.05
N GLY A 533 19.94 -5.77 1.22
CA GLY A 533 18.63 -5.95 1.82
C GLY A 533 18.57 -7.07 2.84
N VAL A 534 17.35 -7.39 3.24
CA VAL A 534 17.05 -8.29 4.35
C VAL A 534 16.04 -9.34 3.90
N VAL A 535 15.94 -10.43 4.67
CA VAL A 535 14.79 -11.32 4.60
C VAL A 535 13.69 -10.74 5.47
N ARG A 536 12.50 -10.58 4.91
CA ARG A 536 11.32 -10.08 5.61
C ARG A 536 10.25 -11.16 5.74
N ILE A 537 9.92 -11.46 6.98
CA ILE A 537 8.73 -12.22 7.37
C ILE A 537 7.71 -11.23 7.90
N SER A 538 6.46 -11.32 7.46
CA SER A 538 5.37 -10.45 7.90
C SER A 538 4.09 -11.25 8.10
N LEU A 539 3.55 -11.15 9.32
CA LEU A 539 2.32 -11.82 9.72
C LEU A 539 1.11 -10.88 9.54
N GLY A 540 -0.07 -11.44 9.32
CA GLY A 540 -1.27 -10.65 9.04
C GLY A 540 -2.59 -11.37 9.29
N LEU A 541 -3.63 -10.94 8.58
CA LEU A 541 -5.05 -11.23 8.86
C LEU A 541 -5.38 -12.71 9.10
N ALA A 542 -4.69 -13.63 8.45
CA ALA A 542 -4.91 -15.06 8.59
C ALA A 542 -3.65 -15.83 9.03
N SER A 543 -2.67 -15.17 9.66
CA SER A 543 -1.52 -15.88 10.23
C SER A 543 -1.91 -16.66 11.49
N ASP A 544 -1.40 -17.88 11.63
CA ASP A 544 -1.58 -18.71 12.82
C ASP A 544 -0.26 -19.26 13.40
N PHE A 545 -0.36 -20.06 14.47
CA PHE A 545 0.79 -20.70 15.07
C PHE A 545 1.50 -21.67 14.12
N ARG A 546 0.77 -22.38 13.27
CA ARG A 546 1.33 -23.37 12.35
C ARG A 546 2.21 -22.69 11.29
N ASP A 547 1.81 -21.51 10.83
CA ASP A 547 2.63 -20.70 9.93
C ASP A 547 3.98 -20.35 10.58
N VAL A 548 3.95 -19.83 11.82
CA VAL A 548 5.16 -19.48 12.59
C VAL A 548 6.03 -20.72 12.84
N TRP A 549 5.42 -21.84 13.24
CA TRP A 549 6.11 -23.09 13.47
C TRP A 549 6.85 -23.58 12.23
N ARG A 550 6.19 -23.57 11.06
CA ARG A 550 6.81 -23.98 9.78
C ARG A 550 7.99 -23.08 9.41
N VAL A 551 7.88 -21.78 9.65
CA VAL A 551 9.00 -20.84 9.45
C VAL A 551 10.17 -21.16 10.40
N ILE A 552 9.91 -21.49 11.66
CA ILE A 552 10.95 -21.89 12.61
C ILE A 552 11.60 -23.20 12.17
N GLN A 553 10.83 -24.19 11.71
CA GLN A 553 11.40 -25.46 11.22
C GLN A 553 12.24 -25.25 9.96
N PHE A 554 11.80 -24.40 9.04
CA PHE A 554 12.61 -23.98 7.89
C PHE A 554 13.90 -23.30 8.32
N ALA A 555 13.84 -22.36 9.26
CA ALA A 555 15.06 -21.71 9.74
C ALA A 555 15.99 -22.72 10.44
N LYS A 556 15.43 -23.71 11.15
CA LYS A 556 16.19 -24.80 11.75
C LYS A 556 16.88 -25.67 10.69
N SER A 557 16.21 -26.01 9.58
CA SER A 557 16.83 -26.77 8.49
C SER A 557 17.96 -26.01 7.78
N MET A 558 17.89 -24.68 7.74
CA MET A 558 19.02 -23.86 7.26
C MET A 558 20.23 -23.90 8.22
N GLY A 559 20.00 -24.21 9.49
CA GLY A 559 21.05 -24.43 10.48
C GLY A 559 21.83 -25.73 10.28
N ASP A 560 21.15 -26.79 9.85
CA ASP A 560 21.67 -28.13 9.58
C ASP A 560 22.57 -28.14 8.32
N GLU A 561 23.79 -28.65 8.46
CA GLU A 561 24.76 -28.62 7.36
C GLU A 561 24.35 -29.48 6.17
N ALA A 562 23.84 -30.68 6.41
CA ALA A 562 23.46 -31.60 5.34
C ALA A 562 22.28 -31.05 4.53
N ALA A 563 21.22 -30.61 5.22
CA ALA A 563 20.04 -30.03 4.58
C ALA A 563 20.38 -28.73 3.82
N ARG A 564 21.16 -27.84 4.42
CA ARG A 564 21.59 -26.58 3.76
C ARG A 564 22.43 -26.86 2.52
N THR A 565 23.38 -27.79 2.59
CA THR A 565 24.27 -28.12 1.46
C THR A 565 23.50 -28.71 0.29
N ALA A 566 22.56 -29.62 0.55
CA ALA A 566 21.69 -30.18 -0.48
C ALA A 566 20.91 -29.09 -1.24
N LEU A 567 20.27 -28.16 -0.50
CA LEU A 567 19.57 -27.02 -1.10
C LEU A 567 20.51 -26.10 -1.88
N TRP A 568 21.71 -25.86 -1.35
CA TRP A 568 22.73 -25.00 -1.96
C TRP A 568 23.18 -25.53 -3.32
N ASP A 569 23.46 -26.82 -3.41
CA ASP A 569 23.88 -27.47 -4.65
C ASP A 569 22.79 -27.43 -5.71
N GLU A 570 21.53 -27.69 -5.32
CA GLU A 570 20.38 -27.56 -6.23
C GLU A 570 20.22 -26.13 -6.76
N TRP A 571 20.38 -25.13 -5.90
CA TRP A 571 20.28 -23.72 -6.28
C TRP A 571 21.37 -23.30 -7.26
N LEU A 572 22.61 -23.75 -7.03
CA LEU A 572 23.72 -23.52 -7.96
C LEU A 572 23.46 -24.18 -9.32
N ALA A 573 22.95 -25.42 -9.33
CA ALA A 573 22.58 -26.12 -10.56
C ALA A 573 21.46 -25.38 -11.33
N GLY A 574 20.50 -24.79 -10.62
CA GLY A 574 19.44 -23.96 -11.23
C GLY A 574 19.98 -22.68 -11.87
N LYS A 575 21.02 -22.06 -11.29
CA LYS A 575 21.66 -20.87 -11.87
C LYS A 575 22.49 -21.17 -13.12
N THR A 576 23.13 -22.33 -13.20
CA THR A 576 23.91 -22.74 -14.38
C THR A 576 23.03 -23.23 -15.53
N GLY A 577 21.83 -23.77 -15.25
CA GLY A 577 20.85 -24.18 -16.27
C GLY A 577 20.09 -23.06 -17.00
N LEU A 578 20.20 -21.80 -16.53
CA LEU A 578 19.60 -20.61 -17.15
C LEU A 578 20.57 -19.82 -18.05
N ALA A 579 21.78 -20.35 -18.26
CA ALA A 579 22.78 -19.79 -19.16
C ALA A 579 22.88 -20.64 -20.45
N PHE A 580 21.83 -20.61 -21.28
CA PHE A 580 21.88 -21.01 -22.69
C PHE A 580 20.98 -20.11 -23.54
#